data_AF-A0A7G2JYH9-F1
#
_entry.id   AF-A0A7G2JYH9-F1
#
_cell.length_a   1.000
_cell.length_b   1.000
_cell.length_c   1.000
_cell.angle_alpha   90.00
_cell.angle_beta   90.00
_cell.angle_gamma   90.00
#
_symmetry.space_group_name_H-M   'P 1'
#
loop_
_entity.id
_entity.type
_entity.pdbx_description
1 polymer ?
#
loop_
_entity_poly.entity_id
_entity_poly.type
_entity_poly.pdbx_seq_one_letter_code
_entity_poly.pdbx_strand_id
1 'polypeptide(L)' 'MRTGRKVGHINLSHPNKAVIIQQLEKLCTELPEDYQSGLNWAIEKLK' A
#
# COMPACT_ATOMS: atom_id res chain seq x y z
N MET A 1 -24.56 3.93 5.36
CA MET A 1 -23.38 3.90 4.47
C MET A 1 -23.20 2.48 3.94
N ARG A 2 -23.01 2.26 2.64
CA ARG A 2 -22.83 0.90 2.07
C ARG A 2 -21.41 0.42 2.35
N THR A 3 -21.26 -0.46 3.35
CA THR A 3 -20.03 -1.23 3.60
C THR A 3 -19.63 -1.98 2.32
N GLY A 4 -18.43 -1.71 1.80
CA GLY A 4 -17.89 -2.38 0.59
C GLY A 4 -17.84 -1.55 -0.70
N ARG A 5 -18.16 -0.25 -0.68
CA ARG A 5 -17.95 0.62 -1.86
C ARG A 5 -16.45 0.88 -2.05
N LYS A 6 -15.89 0.52 -3.23
CA LYS A 6 -14.55 0.99 -3.64
C LYS A 6 -14.56 2.52 -3.72
N VAL A 7 -13.86 3.18 -2.80
CA VAL A 7 -13.81 4.65 -2.71
C VAL A 7 -12.59 5.27 -3.38
N GLY A 8 -11.60 4.46 -3.82
CA GLY A 8 -10.44 4.95 -4.54
C GLY A 8 -9.35 3.89 -4.73
N HIS A 9 -8.26 4.30 -5.37
CA HIS A 9 -7.01 3.57 -5.47
C HIS A 9 -5.84 4.55 -5.34
N ILE A 10 -4.70 4.08 -4.83
CA ILE A 10 -3.45 4.84 -4.74
C ILE A 10 -2.48 4.19 -5.74
N ASN A 11 -2.01 4.95 -6.72
CA ASN A 11 -0.99 4.49 -7.66
C ASN A 11 0.39 4.97 -7.20
N LEU A 12 1.34 4.05 -7.07
CA LEU A 12 2.75 4.34 -6.78
C LEU A 12 3.61 3.86 -7.94
N SER A 13 4.43 4.75 -8.50
CA SER A 13 5.38 4.42 -9.55
C SER A 13 6.67 5.22 -9.35
N HIS A 14 7.80 4.52 -9.28
CA HIS A 14 9.12 5.14 -9.20
C HIS A 14 10.15 4.22 -9.86
N PRO A 15 11.14 4.73 -10.60
CA PRO A 15 12.24 3.91 -11.13
C PRO A 15 13.09 3.18 -10.07
N ASN A 16 12.99 3.55 -8.79
CA ASN A 16 13.76 2.95 -7.71
C ASN A 16 12.82 2.17 -6.79
N LYS A 17 12.96 0.84 -6.80
CA LYS A 17 12.15 -0.06 -5.97
C LYS A 17 12.29 0.20 -4.47
N ALA A 18 13.46 0.65 -4.00
CA ALA A 18 13.66 0.97 -2.59
C ALA A 18 12.77 2.15 -2.15
N VAL A 19 12.56 3.14 -3.03
CA VAL A 19 11.67 4.26 -2.75
C VAL A 19 10.21 3.79 -2.73
N ILE A 20 9.81 2.86 -3.62
CA ILE A 20 8.46 2.28 -3.58
C ILE A 20 8.23 1.54 -2.26
N ILE A 21 9.19 0.72 -1.81
CA ILE A 21 9.11 0.00 -0.54
C ILE A 21 8.97 0.98 0.63
N GLN A 22 9.78 2.03 0.70
CA GLN A 22 9.67 3.05 1.75
C GLN A 22 8.31 3.76 1.76
N GLN A 23 7.74 4.04 0.58
CA GLN A 23 6.39 4.64 0.51
C GLN A 23 5.31 3.66 0.97
N LEU A 24 5.44 2.37 0.64
CA LEU A 24 4.52 1.33 1.13
C LEU A 24 4.62 1.17 2.66
N GLU A 25 5.83 1.18 3.22
CA GLU A 25 6.05 1.14 4.68
C GLU A 25 5.45 2.37 5.38
N LYS A 26 5.55 3.56 4.77
CA LYS A 26 4.86 4.76 5.28
C LYS A 26 3.34 4.58 5.27
N LEU A 27 2.77 4.06 4.19
CA LEU A 27 1.34 3.79 4.09
C LEU A 27 0.87 2.75 5.12
N CYS A 28 1.72 1.81 5.52
CA CYS A 28 1.40 0.90 6.63
C CYS A 28 1.14 1.65 7.94
N THR A 29 1.74 2.82 8.16
CA THR A 29 1.48 3.61 9.38
C THR A 29 0.26 4.52 9.28
N GLU A 30 -0.16 4.86 8.05
CA GLU A 30 -1.24 5.82 7.79
C GLU A 30 -2.59 5.14 7.51
N LEU A 31 -2.57 3.87 7.09
CA LEU A 31 -3.77 3.11 6.74
C LEU A 31 -4.19 2.13 7.85
N PRO A 32 -5.50 1.81 7.96
CA PRO A 32 -6.00 0.83 8.92
C PRO A 32 -5.43 -0.59 8.71
N GLU A 33 -5.58 -1.44 9.73
CA GLU A 33 -5.07 -2.82 9.74
C GLU A 33 -5.53 -3.65 8.53
N ASP A 34 -6.76 -3.43 8.06
CA ASP A 34 -7.34 -4.13 6.90
C ASP A 34 -6.48 -4.01 5.62
N TYR A 35 -5.70 -2.93 5.48
CA TYR A 35 -4.85 -2.68 4.31
C TYR A 35 -3.43 -3.24 4.44
N GLN A 36 -3.02 -3.64 5.65
CA GLN A 36 -1.65 -4.05 5.95
C GLN A 36 -1.28 -5.34 5.22
N SER A 37 -2.23 -6.28 5.10
CA SER A 37 -2.01 -7.53 4.38
C SER A 37 -1.65 -7.29 2.91
N GLY A 38 -2.33 -6.37 2.24
CA GLY A 38 -2.06 -5.99 0.85
C GLY A 38 -0.74 -5.23 0.68
N LEU A 39 -0.44 -4.31 1.61
CA LEU A 39 0.81 -3.54 1.60
C LEU A 39 2.03 -4.45 1.84
N ASN A 40 1.96 -5.34 2.83
CA ASN A 40 3.03 -6.30 3.11
C ASN A 40 3.27 -7.22 1.92
N TRP A 41 2.21 -7.73 1.29
CA TRP A 41 2.33 -8.52 0.07
C TRP A 41 3.04 -7.74 -1.06
N ALA A 42 2.70 -6.46 -1.26
CA ALA A 42 3.34 -5.63 -2.28
C ALA A 42 4.83 -5.38 -1.96
N ILE A 43 5.18 -5.13 -0.70
CA ILE A 43 6.57 -4.97 -0.24
C ILE A 43 7.36 -6.26 -0.49
N GLU A 44 6.81 -7.44 -0.16
CA GLU A 44 7.47 -8.73 -0.40
C GLU A 44 7.71 -9.00 -1.88
N LYS A 45 6.82 -8.56 -2.77
CA LYS A 45 7.02 -8.69 -4.23
C LYS A 45 8.12 -7.78 -4.79
N LEU A 46 8.46 -6.71 -4.08
CA LEU A 46 9.44 -5.72 -4.54
C LEU A 46 10.85 -5.93 -3.96
N LYS A 47 10.99 -6.77 -2.94
CA LYS A 47 12.29 -7.19 -2.40
C LYS A 47 13.06 -7.97 -3.47
#